data_AF-A0AA47KKN4-F1
#
_entry.id   AF-A0AA47KKN4-F1
#
_cell.length_a   1.000
_cell.length_b   1.000
_cell.length_c   1.000
_cell.angle_alpha   90.00
_cell.angle_beta   90.00
_cell.angle_gamma   90.00
#
_symmetry.space_group_name_H-M   'P 1'
#
loop_
_entity.id
_entity.type
_entity.pdbx_description
1 polymer ?
#
loop_
_entity_poly.entity_id
_entity_poly.type
_entity_poly.pdbx_seq_one_letter_code
_entity_poly.pdbx_strand_id
1 'polypeptide(L)'
;MNQSLILAADEAQVDTAKARVCFYGQLNGALLTCAVRFATLSALAGCAVDSDNAQAIVEQVWFDIEEQMEAAIESEAFEPDGSLVI
;
A
#
# COMPACT_ATOMS: atom_id res chain seq x y z
N MET A 1 3.41 -19.09 6.03
CA MET A 1 2.98 -18.02 6.94
C MET A 1 4.12 -17.66 7.88
N ASN A 2 4.96 -16.73 7.44
CA ASN A 2 5.85 -15.93 8.28
C ASN A 2 5.36 -14.50 8.05
N GLN A 3 4.58 -13.94 8.98
CA GLN A 3 4.14 -12.55 8.90
C GLN A 3 5.33 -11.65 9.24
N SER A 4 6.27 -11.56 8.31
CA SER A 4 7.44 -10.69 8.41
C SER A 4 7.14 -9.26 7.99
N LEU A 5 5.97 -9.01 7.39
CA LEU A 5 5.48 -7.71 6.97
C LEU A 5 4.67 -7.06 8.09
N ILE A 6 5.07 -5.85 8.48
CA ILE A 6 4.31 -4.99 9.40
C ILE A 6 4.08 -3.67 8.66
N LEU A 7 2.84 -3.30 8.38
CA LEU A 7 2.52 -2.01 7.74
C LEU A 7 2.21 -0.93 8.78
N ALA A 8 2.63 0.30 8.51
CA ALA A 8 2.42 1.46 9.36
C ALA A 8 1.35 2.39 8.74
N ALA A 9 0.09 2.17 9.13
CA ALA A 9 -1.06 2.95 8.64
C ALA A 9 -0.99 4.45 9.02
N ASP A 10 -0.49 4.75 10.23
CA ASP A 10 -0.44 6.12 10.77
C ASP A 10 0.48 7.06 9.97
N GLU A 11 1.38 6.51 9.14
CA GLU A 11 2.32 7.26 8.31
C GLU A 11 1.84 7.39 6.85
N ALA A 12 0.58 7.04 6.57
CA ALA A 12 0.01 7.15 5.23
C ALA A 12 -0.11 8.60 4.76
N GLN A 13 0.41 8.89 3.56
CA GLN A 13 0.40 10.20 2.93
C GLN A 13 -0.01 10.11 1.46
N VAL A 14 -0.91 11.00 1.04
CA VAL A 14 -1.33 11.09 -0.36
C VAL A 14 -0.25 11.74 -1.21
N ASP A 15 0.17 11.05 -2.27
CA ASP A 15 1.04 11.54 -3.34
C ASP A 15 0.18 11.78 -4.59
N THR A 16 -0.27 13.01 -4.77
CA THR A 16 -1.13 13.41 -5.89
C THR A 16 -0.40 13.43 -7.22
N ALA A 17 0.92 13.62 -7.24
CA ALA A 17 1.71 13.61 -8.47
C ALA A 17 1.77 12.22 -9.10
N LYS A 18 1.71 11.17 -8.28
CA LYS A 18 1.73 9.77 -8.72
C LYS A 18 0.40 9.04 -8.49
N ALA A 19 -0.65 9.76 -8.07
CA ALA A 19 -1.99 9.22 -7.78
C ALA A 19 -1.94 7.95 -6.91
N ARG A 20 -1.31 8.06 -5.74
CA ARG A 20 -1.12 6.95 -4.80
C ARG A 20 -1.10 7.43 -3.35
N VAL A 21 -1.26 6.51 -2.41
CA VAL A 21 -1.01 6.73 -0.99
C VAL A 21 0.26 5.99 -0.62
N CYS A 22 1.24 6.71 -0.07
CA CYS A 22 2.52 6.19 0.37
C CYS A 22 2.50 5.96 1.88
N PHE A 23 3.12 4.87 2.33
CA PHE A 23 3.29 4.55 3.74
C PHE A 23 4.54 3.67 3.90
N TYR A 24 4.84 3.29 5.13
CA TYR A 24 5.98 2.44 5.41
C TYR A 24 5.54 1.06 5.87
N GLY A 25 6.40 0.08 5.59
CA GLY A 25 6.33 -1.23 6.21
C GLY A 25 7.68 -1.61 6.80
N GLN A 26 7.69 -2.69 7.57
CA GLN A 26 8.90 -3.40 7.93
C GLN A 26 8.82 -4.80 7.37
N LEU A 27 9.86 -5.23 6.65
CA LEU A 27 10.02 -6.59 6.17
C LEU A 27 11.31 -7.17 6.75
N ASN A 28 11.20 -8.19 7.60
CA ASN A 28 12.35 -8.79 8.31
C ASN A 28 13.21 -7.74 9.07
N GLY A 29 12.55 -6.73 9.65
CA GLY A 29 13.21 -5.65 10.41
C GLY A 29 13.86 -4.55 9.55
N ALA A 30 13.81 -4.65 8.22
CA ALA A 30 14.23 -3.58 7.33
C ALA A 30 13.05 -2.68 6.96
N LEU A 31 13.28 -1.36 6.90
CA LEU A 31 12.28 -0.40 6.41
C LEU A 31 11.98 -0.68 4.94
N LEU A 32 10.69 -0.82 4.62
CA LEU A 32 10.16 -0.99 3.28
C LEU A 32 9.32 0.23 2.94
N THR A 33 9.60 0.85 1.79
CA THR A 33 8.73 1.90 1.26
C THR A 33 7.59 1.24 0.50
N CYS A 34 6.36 1.59 0.86
CA CYS A 34 5.16 1.02 0.31
C CYS A 34 4.28 2.10 -0.32
N ALA A 35 3.51 1.74 -1.35
CA ALA A 35 2.44 2.60 -1.81
C ALA A 35 1.29 1.81 -2.45
N VAL A 36 0.08 2.37 -2.35
CA VAL A 36 -1.10 1.86 -3.06
C VAL A 36 -1.61 2.90 -4.04
N ARG A 37 -1.77 2.52 -5.31
CA ARG A 37 -2.29 3.39 -6.38
C ARG A 37 -3.77 3.67 -6.18
N PHE A 38 -4.24 4.85 -6.58
CA PHE A 38 -5.67 5.18 -6.54
C PHE A 38 -6.51 4.21 -7.37
N ALA A 39 -5.96 3.69 -8.48
CA ALA A 39 -6.62 2.67 -9.29
C ALA A 39 -6.85 1.38 -8.50
N THR A 40 -5.87 0.95 -7.72
CA THR A 40 -5.94 -0.24 -6.86
C THR A 40 -6.92 -0.01 -5.71
N LEU A 41 -6.86 1.15 -5.05
CA LEU A 41 -7.86 1.54 -4.05
C LEU A 41 -9.28 1.57 -4.62
N SER A 42 -9.46 2.06 -5.85
CA SER A 42 -10.77 2.12 -6.49
C SER A 42 -11.34 0.73 -6.75
N ALA A 43 -10.48 -0.22 -7.13
CA ALA A 43 -10.85 -1.61 -7.34
C ALA A 43 -11.23 -2.29 -6.01
N LEU A 44 -10.48 -2.04 -4.94
CA LEU A 44 -10.75 -2.57 -3.60
C LEU A 44 -12.03 -2.00 -2.98
N ALA A 45 -12.22 -0.68 -3.07
CA ALA A 45 -13.35 0.02 -2.45
C ALA A 45 -14.64 -0.02 -3.30
N GLY A 46 -14.55 -0.37 -4.59
CA GLY A 46 -15.68 -0.37 -5.51
C GLY A 46 -16.22 1.03 -5.84
N CYS A 47 -15.41 2.07 -5.65
CA CYS A 47 -15.77 3.47 -5.92
C CYS A 47 -14.58 4.24 -6.51
N ALA A 48 -14.81 5.44 -7.04
CA ALA A 48 -13.73 6.27 -7.57
C ALA A 48 -12.90 6.89 -6.44
N VAL A 49 -11.57 6.81 -6.56
CA VAL A 49 -10.62 7.36 -5.58
C VAL A 49 -9.86 8.55 -6.16
N ASP A 50 -9.75 9.61 -5.36
CA ASP A 50 -9.00 10.82 -5.66
C ASP A 50 -8.27 11.34 -4.41
N SER A 51 -7.63 12.52 -4.51
CA SER A 51 -6.87 13.11 -3.41
C SER A 51 -7.71 13.41 -2.17
N ASP A 52 -9.02 13.62 -2.33
CA ASP A 52 -9.89 14.10 -1.26
C ASP A 52 -10.42 12.95 -0.42
N ASN A 53 -10.55 11.75 -1.01
CA ASN A 53 -11.07 10.57 -0.32
C ASN A 53 -10.03 9.43 -0.12
N ALA A 54 -8.86 9.48 -0.76
CA ALA A 54 -7.90 8.37 -0.75
C ALA A 54 -7.47 7.96 0.67
N GLN A 55 -7.22 8.93 1.56
CA GLN A 55 -6.80 8.64 2.93
C GLN A 55 -7.88 7.85 3.69
N ALA A 56 -9.13 8.29 3.63
CA ALA A 56 -10.24 7.62 4.29
C ALA A 56 -10.51 6.22 3.70
N ILE A 57 -10.30 6.05 2.40
CA ILE A 57 -10.50 4.76 1.73
C ILE A 57 -9.39 3.78 2.09
N VAL A 58 -8.13 4.23 2.18
CA VAL A 58 -7.01 3.40 2.64
C VAL A 58 -7.30 2.76 4.00
N GLU A 59 -7.83 3.54 4.95
CA GLU A 59 -8.22 3.03 6.27
C GLU A 59 -9.35 1.98 6.19
N GLN A 60 -10.29 2.15 5.26
CA GLN A 60 -11.43 1.23 5.08
C GLN A 60 -11.02 -0.12 4.48
N VAL A 61 -10.05 -0.12 3.56
CA VAL A 61 -9.61 -1.33 2.83
C VAL A 61 -8.21 -1.78 3.27
N TRP A 62 -7.77 -1.38 4.47
CA TRP A 62 -6.40 -1.60 4.94
C TRP A 62 -6.01 -3.08 4.99
N PHE A 63 -6.93 -3.96 5.44
CA PHE A 63 -6.68 -5.40 5.45
C PHE A 63 -6.52 -5.96 4.03
N ASP A 64 -7.31 -5.50 3.06
CA ASP A 64 -7.16 -5.92 1.67
C ASP A 64 -5.82 -5.44 1.08
N ILE A 65 -5.35 -4.25 1.48
CA ILE A 65 -4.02 -3.73 1.13
C ILE A 65 -2.93 -4.62 1.73
N GLU A 66 -3.04 -4.99 3.00
CA GLU A 66 -2.09 -5.91 3.66
C GLU A 66 -1.99 -7.24 2.93
N GLU A 67 -3.13 -7.86 2.61
CA GLU A 67 -3.16 -9.13 1.87
C GLU A 67 -2.51 -9.02 0.48
N GLN A 68 -2.79 -7.96 -0.26
CA GLN A 68 -2.16 -7.75 -1.58
C GLN A 68 -0.66 -7.46 -1.48
N MET A 69 -0.22 -6.71 -0.46
CA MET A 69 1.20 -6.47 -0.22
C MET A 69 1.93 -7.76 0.13
N GLU A 70 1.36 -8.63 0.97
CA GLU A 70 1.93 -9.94 1.28
C GLU A 70 2.06 -10.78 0.00
N ALA A 71 1.02 -10.85 -0.83
CA ALA A 71 1.06 -11.57 -2.09
C ALA A 71 2.11 -11.01 -3.07
N ALA A 72 2.28 -9.69 -3.10
CA ALA A 72 3.29 -9.02 -3.92
C ALA A 72 4.72 -9.37 -3.43
N ILE A 73 4.94 -9.46 -2.11
CA ILE A 73 6.22 -9.90 -1.54
C ILE A 73 6.50 -11.36 -1.88
N GLU A 74 5.51 -12.24 -1.72
CA GLU A 74 5.65 -13.67 -2.05
C GLU A 74 5.97 -13.92 -3.53
N SER A 75 5.50 -13.04 -4.41
CA SER A 75 5.79 -13.07 -5.85
C SER A 75 7.02 -12.25 -6.25
N GLU A 76 7.76 -11.71 -5.29
CA GLU A 76 8.94 -10.85 -5.51
C GLU A 76 8.65 -9.65 -6.42
N ALA A 77 7.43 -9.11 -6.39
CA ALA A 77 6.94 -8.02 -7.24
C ALA A 77 7.39 -6.63 -6.74
N PHE A 78 8.69 -6.48 -6.47
CA PHE A 78 9.29 -5.21 -6.09
C PHE A 78 9.57 -4.33 -7.32
N GLU A 79 9.44 -3.02 -7.12
CA GLU A 79 9.91 -2.04 -8.11
C GLU A 79 11.46 -2.04 -8.17
N PRO A 80 12.07 -1.48 -9.23
CA PRO A 80 13.53 -1.45 -9.37
C PRO A 80 14.29 -0.73 -8.25
N ASP A 81 13.62 0.16 -7.51
CA ASP A 81 14.17 0.87 -6.34
C ASP A 81 14.00 0.10 -5.02
N GLY A 82 13.42 -1.10 -5.08
CA GLY A 82 13.14 -1.95 -3.92
C GLY A 82 11.87 -1.57 -3.16
N SER A 83 11.10 -0.59 -3.63
CA SER A 83 9.79 -0.30 -3.06
C SER A 83 8.74 -1.33 -3.49
N LEU A 84 7.66 -1.40 -2.73
CA LEU A 84 6.51 -2.25 -3.04
C LEU A 84 5.32 -1.37 -3.39
N VAL A 85 4.80 -1.48 -4.61
CA VAL A 85 3.70 -0.63 -5.08
C VAL A 85 2.61 -1.47 -5.74
N ILE A 86 1.44 -1.50 -5.10
CA ILE A 86 0.25 -2.18 -5.62
C ILE A 86 -0.74 -1.18 -6.21
#